data_AF-A0AA92HAD8-F1
#
_entry.id   AF-A0AA92HAD8-F1
#
_cell.length_a   1.000
_cell.length_b   1.000
_cell.length_c   1.000
_cell.angle_alpha   90.00
_cell.angle_beta   90.00
_cell.angle_gamma   90.00
#
_symmetry.space_group_name_H-M   'P 1'
#
loop_
_entity.id
_entity.type
_entity.pdbx_description
1 polymer ?
#
loop_
_entity_poly.entity_id
_entity_poly.type
_entity_poly.pdbx_seq_one_letter_code
_entity_poly.pdbx_strand_id
1 'polypeptide(L)'
;MSAAITSILLGAAAKVGAPIIKNVLEKHVGGFAGTLAGTVVDQVAERLGVEPEAIPAASEEELNDAVSDIEVQMPELIAVYQQGLAGQFALLQAEQAEGFWPSAWRWGWMYLLAFFWICALLIFPIARAFGSTLETMDIATLMTLTGWFIGLYMGGHTVKELGRQAVDAVKTWRRIR
;
A
#
# COMPACT_ATOMS: atom_id res chain seq x y z
N MET A 1 18.75 -12.30 16.26
CA MET A 1 19.00 -10.93 16.75
C MET A 1 17.81 -10.42 17.56
N SER A 2 16.59 -10.50 17.03
CA SER A 2 15.36 -10.17 17.78
C SER A 2 15.20 -10.92 19.10
N ALA A 3 15.39 -12.24 19.12
CA ALA A 3 15.12 -13.09 20.29
C ALA A 3 15.90 -12.71 21.58
N ALA A 4 17.15 -12.25 21.45
CA ALA A 4 17.95 -11.85 22.61
C ALA A 4 17.41 -10.55 23.22
N ILE A 5 17.13 -9.55 22.38
CA ILE A 5 16.52 -8.28 22.79
C ILE A 5 15.13 -8.54 23.39
N THR A 6 14.31 -9.41 22.76
CA THR A 6 13.01 -9.82 23.31
C THR A 6 13.15 -10.39 24.73
N SER A 7 14.10 -11.30 24.96
CA SER A 7 14.28 -11.91 26.29
C SER A 7 14.72 -10.91 27.36
N ILE A 8 15.59 -9.96 27.02
CA ILE A 8 16.09 -8.94 27.92
C ILE A 8 14.96 -7.97 28.29
N LEU A 9 14.21 -7.48 27.31
CA LEU A 9 13.08 -6.60 27.53
C LEU A 9 11.92 -7.29 28.26
N LEU A 10 11.67 -8.57 28.01
CA LEU A 10 10.71 -9.35 28.79
C LEU A 10 11.12 -9.48 30.26
N GLY A 11 12.42 -9.69 30.52
CA GLY A 11 12.96 -9.73 31.88
C GLY A 11 12.80 -8.38 32.60
N ALA A 12 13.17 -7.28 31.94
CA ALA A 12 12.99 -5.94 32.47
C ALA A 12 11.51 -5.62 32.71
N ALA A 13 10.63 -5.90 31.75
CA ALA A 13 9.19 -5.67 31.87
C ALA A 13 8.56 -6.48 33.01
N ALA A 14 8.99 -7.72 33.22
CA ALA A 14 8.55 -8.51 34.37
C ALA A 14 9.02 -7.93 35.71
N LYS A 15 10.23 -7.35 35.75
CA LYS A 15 10.83 -6.79 36.96
C LYS A 15 10.19 -5.48 37.39
N VAL A 16 9.92 -4.58 36.43
CA VAL A 16 9.31 -3.27 36.71
C VAL A 16 7.77 -3.30 36.75
N GLY A 17 7.18 -4.47 36.45
CA GLY A 17 5.72 -4.61 36.42
C GLY A 17 5.08 -3.88 35.25
N ALA A 18 5.64 -4.04 34.04
CA ALA A 18 5.13 -3.51 32.77
C ALA A 18 4.33 -4.58 32.00
N PRO A 19 3.06 -4.84 32.37
CA PRO A 19 2.24 -5.91 31.79
C PRO A 19 1.90 -5.71 30.31
N ILE A 20 1.77 -4.47 29.81
CA ILE A 20 1.38 -4.21 28.43
C ILE A 20 2.55 -4.53 27.51
N ILE A 21 3.74 -3.99 27.78
CA ILE A 21 4.98 -4.33 27.06
C ILE A 21 5.21 -5.84 27.09
N LYS A 22 5.08 -6.47 28.26
CA LYS A 22 5.22 -7.92 28.39
C LYS A 22 4.28 -8.68 27.44
N ASN A 23 2.99 -8.34 27.44
CA ASN A 23 2.00 -8.97 26.55
C ASN A 23 2.29 -8.75 25.07
N VAL A 24 2.76 -7.56 24.69
CA VAL A 24 3.11 -7.22 23.30
C VAL A 24 4.31 -8.04 22.83
N LEU A 25 5.34 -8.16 23.67
CA LEU A 25 6.55 -8.90 23.36
C LEU A 25 6.35 -10.43 23.39
N GLU A 26 5.55 -10.97 24.32
CA GLU A 26 5.24 -12.41 24.41
C GLU A 26 4.44 -12.93 23.22
N LYS A 27 3.48 -12.12 22.73
CA LYS A 27 2.63 -12.49 21.60
C LYS A 27 3.30 -12.27 20.25
N HIS A 28 4.46 -11.61 20.23
CA HIS A 28 5.17 -11.36 19.00
C HIS A 28 5.93 -12.61 18.54
N VAL A 29 5.73 -12.98 17.27
CA VAL A 29 6.39 -14.12 16.64
C VAL A 29 7.02 -13.64 15.33
N GLY A 30 8.34 -13.76 15.21
CA GLY A 30 9.07 -13.44 13.98
C GLY A 30 9.93 -12.18 14.06
N GLY A 31 9.99 -11.43 12.96
CA GLY A 31 10.78 -10.21 12.84
C GLY A 31 10.01 -8.97 13.32
N PHE A 32 10.75 -8.00 13.85
CA PHE A 32 10.17 -6.80 14.45
C PHE A 32 9.65 -5.75 13.45
N ALA A 33 10.10 -5.79 12.20
CA ALA A 33 9.79 -4.78 11.19
C ALA A 33 8.27 -4.59 10.98
N GLY A 34 7.78 -3.35 11.16
CA GLY A 34 6.38 -2.99 10.96
C GLY A 34 5.42 -3.52 12.04
N THR A 35 5.93 -4.02 13.16
CA THR A 35 5.11 -4.55 14.25
C THR A 35 5.14 -3.66 15.49
N LEU A 36 4.07 -3.72 16.29
CA LEU A 36 4.01 -3.01 17.58
C LEU A 36 5.17 -3.38 18.51
N ALA A 37 5.60 -4.65 18.52
CA ALA A 37 6.76 -5.09 19.30
C ALA A 37 8.06 -4.45 18.82
N GLY A 38 8.23 -4.26 17.50
CA GLY A 38 9.35 -3.49 16.96
C GLY A 38 9.32 -2.03 17.41
N THR A 39 8.15 -1.41 17.38
CA THR A 39 7.98 -0.04 17.89
C THR A 39 8.37 0.10 19.36
N VAL A 40 8.05 -0.89 20.20
CA VAL A 40 8.50 -0.91 21.60
C VAL A 40 10.02 -0.98 21.70
N VAL A 41 10.66 -1.84 20.90
CA VAL A 41 12.13 -1.94 20.87
C VAL A 41 12.76 -0.61 20.44
N ASP A 42 12.23 0.02 19.39
CA ASP A 42 12.72 1.29 18.87
C ASP A 42 12.56 2.43 19.90
N GLN A 43 11.41 2.51 20.56
CA GLN A 43 11.15 3.51 21.60
C GLN A 43 12.01 3.32 22.85
N VAL A 44 12.26 2.08 23.26
CA VAL A 44 13.21 1.81 24.35
C VAL A 44 14.63 2.19 23.94
N ALA A 45 15.06 1.88 22.71
CA ALA A 45 16.37 2.29 22.20
C ALA A 45 16.51 3.82 22.15
N GLU A 46 15.49 4.52 21.66
CA GLU A 46 15.41 5.98 21.61
C GLU A 46 15.50 6.60 23.01
N ARG A 47 14.79 6.03 23.99
CA ARG A 47 14.82 6.48 25.39
C ARG A 47 16.19 6.29 26.05
N LEU A 48 16.93 5.25 25.64
CA LEU A 48 18.29 4.95 26.07
C LEU A 48 19.35 5.73 25.26
N GLY A 49 18.97 6.38 24.16
CA GLY A 49 19.90 7.10 23.28
C GLY A 49 20.86 6.19 22.52
N VAL A 50 20.48 4.93 22.32
CA VAL A 50 21.32 3.92 21.65
C VAL A 50 20.60 3.33 20.43
N GLU A 51 21.36 2.70 19.54
CA GLU A 51 20.77 1.87 18.49
C GLU A 51 20.08 0.63 19.10
N PRO A 52 18.99 0.11 18.50
CA PRO A 52 18.28 -1.07 19.01
C PRO A 52 19.16 -2.29 19.28
N GLU A 53 20.24 -2.43 18.50
CA GLU A 53 21.21 -3.53 18.63
C GLU A 53 22.09 -3.41 19.88
N ALA A 54 22.24 -2.20 20.42
CA ALA A 54 23.06 -1.89 21.59
C ALA A 54 22.27 -1.94 22.92
N ILE A 55 20.95 -2.18 22.89
CA ILE A 55 20.12 -2.36 24.09
C ILE A 55 20.72 -3.38 25.09
N PRO A 56 21.28 -4.54 24.67
CA PRO A 56 21.85 -5.50 25.62
C PRO A 56 23.05 -4.99 26.41
N ALA A 57 23.69 -3.90 25.98
CA ALA A 57 24.84 -3.31 26.65
C ALA A 57 24.45 -2.20 27.63
N ALA A 58 23.18 -1.78 27.66
CA ALA A 58 22.67 -0.79 28.61
C ALA A 58 22.68 -1.34 30.05
N SER A 59 22.78 -0.44 31.03
CA SER A 59 22.70 -0.86 32.43
C SER A 59 21.29 -1.34 32.78
N GLU A 60 21.20 -2.24 33.76
CA GLU A 60 19.91 -2.79 34.18
C GLU A 60 18.98 -1.72 34.75
N GLU A 61 19.53 -0.70 35.43
CA GLU A 61 18.76 0.41 35.99
C GLU A 61 18.17 1.29 34.88
N GLU A 62 18.98 1.73 33.93
CA GLU A 62 18.51 2.53 32.78
C GLU A 62 17.49 1.78 31.93
N LEU A 63 17.69 0.47 31.73
CA LEU A 63 16.77 -0.37 30.98
C LEU A 63 15.40 -0.48 31.67
N ASN A 64 15.40 -0.67 32.99
CA ASN A 64 14.18 -0.77 33.79
C ASN A 64 13.41 0.55 33.76
N ASP A 65 14.10 1.67 33.92
CA ASP A 65 13.50 3.01 33.86
C ASP A 65 12.92 3.29 32.47
N ALA A 66 13.66 2.97 31.40
CA ALA A 66 13.17 3.12 30.03
C ALA A 66 11.93 2.26 29.76
N VAL A 67 11.91 0.99 30.20
CA VAL A 67 10.75 0.12 30.05
C VAL A 67 9.55 0.64 30.86
N SER A 68 9.78 1.19 32.06
CA SER A 68 8.71 1.78 32.87
C SER A 68 8.12 3.04 32.21
N ASP A 69 8.97 3.92 31.68
CA ASP A 69 8.56 5.13 30.97
C ASP A 69 7.73 4.82 29.72
N ILE A 70 8.14 3.80 28.95
CA ILE A 70 7.41 3.39 27.74
C ILE A 70 6.11 2.68 28.10
N GLU A 71 6.06 1.90 29.19
CA GLU A 71 4.82 1.25 29.65
C GLU A 71 3.70 2.27 29.88
N VAL A 72 4.03 3.44 30.45
CA VAL A 72 3.07 4.54 30.67
C VAL A 72 2.51 5.08 29.35
N GLN A 73 3.34 5.09 28.29
CA GLN A 73 2.99 5.59 26.96
C GLN A 73 2.34 4.53 26.06
N MET A 74 2.38 3.25 26.46
CA MET A 74 1.83 2.14 25.66
C MET A 74 0.37 2.30 25.24
N PRO A 75 -0.56 2.81 26.07
CA PRO A 75 -1.94 3.00 25.64
C PRO A 75 -2.07 3.95 24.44
N GLU A 76 -1.28 5.03 24.41
CA GLU A 76 -1.26 5.98 23.29
C GLU A 76 -0.58 5.36 22.06
N LEU A 77 0.54 4.65 22.24
CA LEU A 77 1.21 3.93 21.13
C LEU A 77 0.29 2.89 20.48
N ILE A 78 -0.48 2.15 21.28
CA ILE A 78 -1.47 1.20 20.77
C ILE A 78 -2.58 1.93 20.00
N ALA A 79 -3.06 3.07 20.51
CA ALA A 79 -4.10 3.84 19.83
C ALA A 79 -3.62 4.35 18.46
N VAL A 80 -2.39 4.89 18.38
CA VAL A 80 -1.78 5.33 17.12
C VAL A 80 -1.61 4.16 16.14
N TYR A 81 -1.10 3.02 16.63
CA TYR A 81 -0.94 1.81 15.82
C TYR A 81 -2.28 1.29 15.27
N GLN A 82 -3.33 1.28 16.11
CA GLN A 82 -4.68 0.90 15.70
C GLN A 82 -5.26 1.86 14.65
N GLN A 83 -5.04 3.17 14.78
CA GLN A 83 -5.45 4.14 13.76
C GLN A 83 -4.73 3.89 12.42
N GLY A 84 -3.44 3.58 12.46
CA GLY A 84 -2.66 3.20 11.28
C GLY A 84 -3.24 1.96 10.58
N LEU A 85 -3.55 0.91 11.35
CA LEU A 85 -4.19 -0.30 10.83
C LEU A 85 -5.58 -0.01 10.26
N ALA A 86 -6.40 0.79 10.95
CA ALA A 86 -7.71 1.17 10.47
C ALA A 86 -7.65 1.92 9.13
N GLY A 87 -6.66 2.81 8.95
CA GLY A 87 -6.42 3.49 7.68
C GLY A 87 -6.05 2.52 6.55
N GLN A 88 -5.17 1.54 6.82
CA GLN A 88 -4.82 0.50 5.84
C GLN A 88 -6.03 -0.35 5.46
N PHE A 89 -6.83 -0.77 6.44
CA PHE A 89 -8.06 -1.53 6.18
C PHE A 89 -9.11 -0.70 5.45
N ALA A 90 -9.25 0.58 5.75
CA ALA A 90 -10.17 1.48 5.05
C ALA A 90 -9.77 1.64 3.57
N LEU A 91 -8.47 1.72 3.29
CA LEU A 91 -7.96 1.77 1.92
C LEU A 91 -8.25 0.45 1.17
N LEU A 92 -7.96 -0.69 1.79
CA LEU A 92 -8.28 -2.00 1.21
C LEU A 92 -9.80 -2.20 1.00
N GLN A 93 -10.62 -1.72 1.94
CA GLN A 93 -12.08 -1.75 1.79
C GLN A 93 -12.55 -0.80 0.69
N ALA A 94 -11.92 0.37 0.52
CA ALA A 94 -12.22 1.27 -0.57
C ALA A 94 -11.87 0.66 -1.94
N GLU A 95 -10.74 -0.05 -2.03
CA GLU A 95 -10.37 -0.82 -3.23
C GLU A 95 -11.36 -1.98 -3.50
N GLN A 96 -11.82 -2.68 -2.46
CA GLN A 96 -12.84 -3.73 -2.59
C GLN A 96 -14.25 -3.17 -2.86
N ALA A 97 -14.52 -1.93 -2.45
CA ALA A 97 -15.76 -1.23 -2.70
C ALA A 97 -15.85 -0.67 -4.13
N GLU A 98 -14.81 -0.82 -4.96
CA GLU A 98 -14.97 -0.74 -6.41
C GLU A 98 -15.99 -1.79 -6.83
N GLY A 99 -17.25 -1.36 -6.98
CA GLY A 99 -18.37 -2.24 -7.19
C GLY A 99 -18.20 -3.15 -8.40
N PHE A 100 -19.08 -4.16 -8.47
CA PHE A 100 -19.11 -5.10 -9.59
C PHE A 100 -19.11 -4.42 -10.96
N TRP A 101 -19.73 -3.24 -11.09
CA TRP A 101 -19.86 -2.54 -12.37
C TRP A 101 -18.54 -1.93 -12.89
N PRO A 102 -17.81 -1.08 -12.13
CA PRO A 102 -16.45 -0.65 -12.52
C PRO A 102 -15.52 -1.81 -12.85
N SER A 103 -15.56 -2.87 -12.04
CA SER A 103 -14.78 -4.08 -12.29
C SER A 103 -15.21 -4.74 -13.59
N ALA A 104 -16.47 -5.18 -13.74
CA ALA A 104 -16.96 -5.88 -14.91
C ALA A 104 -16.74 -5.12 -16.22
N TRP A 105 -16.84 -3.79 -16.21
CA TRP A 105 -16.49 -2.95 -17.35
C TRP A 105 -15.01 -3.12 -17.74
N ARG A 106 -14.09 -3.00 -16.79
CA ARG A 106 -12.65 -3.18 -17.02
C ARG A 106 -12.33 -4.56 -17.61
N TRP A 107 -12.79 -5.61 -16.93
CA TRP A 107 -12.53 -6.99 -17.36
C TRP A 107 -13.19 -7.25 -18.73
N GLY A 108 -14.43 -6.77 -18.92
CA GLY A 108 -15.18 -6.91 -20.17
C GLY A 108 -14.46 -6.31 -21.36
N TRP A 109 -13.98 -5.07 -21.26
CA TRP A 109 -13.23 -4.43 -22.34
C TRP A 109 -11.88 -5.06 -22.60
N MET A 110 -11.16 -5.47 -21.56
CA MET A 110 -9.86 -6.13 -21.72
C MET A 110 -10.00 -7.42 -22.53
N TYR A 111 -11.00 -8.25 -22.21
CA TYR A 111 -11.26 -9.48 -22.96
C TYR A 111 -11.85 -9.23 -24.34
N LEU A 112 -12.70 -8.22 -24.50
CA LEU A 112 -13.24 -7.84 -25.80
C LEU A 112 -12.14 -7.38 -26.76
N LEU A 113 -11.21 -6.53 -26.28
CA LEU A 113 -10.07 -6.09 -27.08
C LEU A 113 -9.13 -7.26 -27.40
N ALA A 114 -8.83 -8.12 -26.42
CA ALA A 114 -8.04 -9.32 -26.68
C ALA A 114 -8.69 -10.21 -27.75
N PHE A 115 -10.01 -10.39 -27.69
CA PHE A 115 -10.77 -11.11 -28.71
C PHE A 115 -10.63 -10.46 -30.10
N PHE A 116 -10.78 -9.14 -30.22
CA PHE A 116 -10.59 -8.44 -31.48
C PHE A 116 -9.16 -8.57 -32.03
N TRP A 117 -8.15 -8.50 -31.18
CA TRP A 117 -6.75 -8.72 -31.56
C TRP A 117 -6.51 -10.16 -32.04
N ILE A 118 -7.07 -11.17 -31.38
CA ILE A 118 -7.00 -12.57 -31.82
C ILE A 118 -7.69 -12.74 -33.17
N CYS A 119 -8.87 -12.14 -33.36
CA CYS A 119 -9.56 -12.18 -34.65
C CYS A 119 -8.72 -11.53 -35.76
N ALA A 120 -8.17 -10.34 -35.50
CA ALA A 120 -7.38 -9.58 -36.45
C ALA A 120 -6.07 -10.28 -36.86
N LEU A 121 -5.34 -10.86 -35.91
CA LEU A 121 -4.01 -11.42 -36.13
C LEU A 121 -3.99 -12.91 -36.47
N LEU A 122 -5.00 -13.67 -36.02
CA LEU A 122 -5.03 -15.12 -36.16
C LEU A 122 -6.22 -15.58 -37.01
N ILE A 123 -7.44 -15.26 -36.60
CA ILE A 123 -8.65 -15.86 -37.20
C ILE A 123 -8.86 -15.37 -38.64
N PHE A 124 -8.77 -14.06 -38.90
CA PHE A 124 -9.01 -13.53 -40.24
C PHE A 124 -7.90 -13.89 -41.24
N PRO A 125 -6.60 -13.85 -40.89
CA PRO A 125 -5.55 -14.35 -41.78
C PRO A 125 -5.74 -15.83 -42.12
N ILE A 126 -6.10 -16.66 -41.15
CA ILE A 126 -6.41 -18.09 -41.38
C ILE A 126 -7.63 -18.23 -42.29
N ALA A 127 -8.74 -17.53 -42.00
CA ALA A 127 -9.95 -17.58 -42.81
C ALA A 127 -9.69 -17.15 -44.26
N ARG A 128 -8.85 -16.12 -44.48
CA ARG A 128 -8.41 -15.69 -45.81
C ARG A 128 -7.59 -16.77 -46.52
N ALA A 129 -6.71 -17.47 -45.81
CA ALA A 129 -5.97 -18.61 -46.37
C ALA A 129 -6.91 -19.75 -46.83
N PHE A 130 -8.09 -19.88 -46.22
CA PHE A 130 -9.16 -20.80 -46.63
C PHE A 130 -10.18 -20.19 -47.62
N GLY A 131 -9.86 -19.04 -48.23
CA GLY A 131 -10.68 -18.43 -49.30
C GLY A 131 -11.81 -17.51 -48.84
N SER A 132 -11.86 -17.16 -47.54
CA SER A 132 -12.83 -16.19 -47.03
C SER A 132 -12.48 -14.75 -47.45
N THR A 133 -13.48 -13.99 -47.89
CA THR A 133 -13.36 -12.57 -48.26
C THR A 133 -14.08 -11.64 -47.28
N LEU A 134 -14.12 -12.01 -46.00
CA LEU A 134 -14.71 -11.14 -44.98
C LEU A 134 -13.97 -9.80 -44.92
N GLU A 135 -14.73 -8.72 -44.89
CA GLU A 135 -14.22 -7.38 -44.64
C GLU A 135 -13.77 -7.31 -43.18
N THR A 136 -12.50 -6.99 -42.97
CA THR A 136 -11.88 -6.96 -41.65
C THR A 136 -11.72 -5.52 -41.20
N MET A 137 -11.87 -5.27 -39.90
CA MET A 137 -11.48 -3.99 -39.31
C MET A 137 -9.99 -3.73 -39.55
N ASP A 138 -9.65 -2.52 -39.98
CA ASP A 138 -8.27 -2.11 -40.16
C ASP A 138 -7.51 -2.04 -38.82
N ILE A 139 -6.21 -2.34 -38.86
CA ILE A 139 -5.33 -2.37 -37.69
C ILE A 139 -5.23 -0.98 -37.06
N ALA A 140 -5.27 0.11 -37.84
CA ALA A 140 -5.22 1.46 -37.27
C ALA A 140 -6.47 1.77 -36.44
N THR A 141 -7.64 1.28 -36.85
CA THR A 141 -8.88 1.40 -36.06
C THR A 141 -8.78 0.62 -34.75
N LEU A 142 -8.24 -0.60 -34.77
CA LEU A 142 -8.07 -1.41 -33.57
C LEU A 142 -7.04 -0.82 -32.59
N MET A 143 -5.93 -0.28 -33.12
CA MET A 143 -4.93 0.47 -32.36
C MET A 143 -5.53 1.73 -31.74
N THR A 144 -6.36 2.46 -32.49
CA THR A 144 -7.05 3.66 -32.00
C THR A 144 -7.98 3.29 -30.86
N LEU A 145 -8.84 2.28 -31.03
CA LEU A 145 -9.76 1.81 -30.00
C LEU A 145 -9.02 1.34 -28.72
N THR A 146 -7.91 0.62 -28.89
CA THR A 146 -7.06 0.19 -27.77
C THR A 146 -6.44 1.41 -27.06
N GLY A 147 -5.98 2.40 -27.82
CA GLY A 147 -5.48 3.67 -27.28
C GLY A 147 -6.53 4.44 -26.49
N TRP A 148 -7.77 4.50 -26.98
CA TRP A 148 -8.90 5.09 -26.25
C TRP A 148 -9.19 4.34 -24.95
N PHE A 149 -9.19 3.00 -24.98
CA PHE A 149 -9.39 2.20 -23.77
C PHE A 149 -8.31 2.47 -22.73
N ILE A 150 -7.03 2.46 -23.11
CA ILE A 150 -5.91 2.76 -22.21
C ILE A 150 -6.01 4.19 -21.69
N GLY A 151 -6.33 5.16 -22.56
CA GLY A 151 -6.48 6.57 -22.18
C GLY A 151 -7.61 6.82 -21.19
N LEU A 152 -8.75 6.15 -21.34
CA LEU A 152 -9.87 6.24 -20.40
C LEU A 152 -9.58 5.50 -19.09
N TYR A 153 -8.87 4.36 -19.17
CA TYR A 153 -8.60 3.50 -18.02
C TYR A 153 -7.45 4.00 -17.13
N MET A 154 -6.32 4.41 -17.73
CA MET A 154 -5.14 4.92 -17.02
C MET A 154 -5.12 6.45 -16.91
N GLY A 155 -5.85 7.16 -17.79
CA GLY A 155 -5.74 8.61 -17.95
C GLY A 155 -6.87 9.43 -17.34
N GLY A 156 -7.87 8.83 -16.67
CA GLY A 156 -8.99 9.59 -16.11
C GLY A 156 -8.59 10.72 -15.15
N HIS A 157 -7.58 10.49 -14.30
CA HIS A 157 -7.00 11.52 -13.43
C HIS A 157 -6.09 12.50 -14.18
N THR A 158 -5.27 12.01 -15.12
CA THR A 158 -4.38 12.84 -15.95
C THR A 158 -5.15 13.81 -16.84
N VAL A 159 -6.25 13.37 -17.46
CA VAL A 159 -7.13 14.21 -18.29
C VAL A 159 -7.85 15.25 -17.43
N LYS A 160 -8.30 14.87 -16.22
CA LYS A 160 -8.93 15.80 -15.27
C LYS A 160 -7.94 16.86 -14.78
N GLU A 161 -6.69 16.47 -14.55
CA GLU A 161 -5.62 17.35 -14.09
C GLU A 161 -5.16 18.32 -15.18
N LEU A 162 -4.98 17.84 -16.42
CA LEU A 162 -4.74 18.67 -17.59
C LEU A 162 -5.90 19.65 -17.84
N GLY A 163 -7.15 19.20 -17.67
CA GLY A 163 -8.34 20.05 -17.76
C GLY A 163 -8.36 21.15 -16.69
N ARG A 164 -8.00 20.83 -15.44
CA ARG A 164 -7.89 21.81 -14.35
C ARG A 164 -6.78 22.82 -14.62
N GLN A 165 -5.59 22.37 -15.03
CA GLN A 165 -4.46 23.23 -15.39
C GLN A 165 -4.81 24.18 -16.55
N ALA A 166 -5.51 23.69 -17.58
CA ALA A 166 -5.95 24.52 -18.70
C ALA A 166 -6.95 25.61 -18.25
N VAL A 167 -7.91 25.26 -17.39
CA VAL A 167 -8.87 26.22 -16.83
C VAL A 167 -8.19 27.29 -15.98
N ASP A 168 -7.21 26.91 -15.16
CA ASP A 168 -6.48 27.83 -14.30
C ASP A 168 -5.54 28.74 -15.10
N ALA A 169 -4.91 28.23 -16.17
CA ALA A 169 -4.13 29.04 -17.11
C ALA A 169 -5.00 30.10 -17.81
N VAL A 170 -6.21 29.74 -18.26
CA VAL A 170 -7.15 30.69 -18.88
C VAL A 170 -7.63 31.76 -17.90
N LYS A 171 -7.94 31.38 -16.65
CA LYS A 171 -8.34 32.34 -15.60
C LYS A 171 -7.22 33.33 -15.28
N THR A 172 -5.98 32.85 -15.24
CA THR A 172 -4.80 33.68 -14.98
C THR A 172 -4.58 34.68 -16.12
N TRP A 173 -4.68 34.23 -17.37
CA TRP A 173 -4.53 35.09 -18.54
C TRP A 173 -5.62 36.18 -18.62
N ARG A 174 -6.85 35.84 -18.23
CA ARG A 174 -7.99 36.77 -18.22
C ARG A 174 -7.95 37.80 -17.07
N ARG A 175 -7.10 37.60 -16.05
CA ARG A 175 -6.86 38.59 -14.97
C ARG A 175 -5.73 39.56 -15.28
N ILE A 176 -4.84 39.23 -16.22
CA ILE A 176 -3.67 40.04 -16.59
C ILE A 176 -4.02 41.03 -17.72
N ARG A 177 -5.13 40.82 -18.43
CA ARG A 177 -5.68 41.74 -19.43
C ARG A 177 -6.82 42.55 -18.82
#